data_AF-A0A522EXF5-F1
#
_entry.id   AF-A0A522EXF5-F1
#
_cell.length_a   1.000
_cell.length_b   1.000
_cell.length_c   1.000
_cell.angle_alpha   90.00
_cell.angle_beta   90.00
_cell.angle_gamma   90.00
#
_symmetry.space_group_name_H-M   'P 1'
#
loop_
_entity.id
_entity.type
_entity.pdbx_description
1 polymer ?
#
loop_
_entity_poly.entity_id
_entity_poly.type
_entity_poly.pdbx_seq_one_letter_code
_entity_poly.pdbx_strand_id
1 'polypeptide(L)'
;MTINSVGKRNANAQISNGNVDMGSGWSFSASDGNAILGENKDWNKYAKWFLAINSDYSEDTKEHYGYPFGKNGKVYRSAIIAIKQRSAAQGEQDIYGAASNLLDAIDKKRNMASCMEKRSFSCEFRTTEEGCLEGHAAIFNAETRIGIFNETILPGAFSNAVNDDVRALFNHDPNIVLGRNRSGTLQLNEDSKGLYVKIFPPDTQIARDIVTSIKRGDISQMSFAFSILSGGEVWDLTGDVPLRGIKKVKLYDVSPVTFPAYENTDVAVRSLDVFRAENINEIPDGTEKREVSYLVGLDLLRRKIQLFEKE
;
A
#
# COMPACT_ATOMS: atom_id res chain seq x y z
N MET A 1 -27.17 -0.19 18.72
CA MET A 1 -27.70 -0.57 17.38
C MET A 1 -27.07 -1.87 16.93
N THR A 2 -27.63 -2.54 15.93
CA THR A 2 -27.07 -3.77 15.32
C THR A 2 -26.68 -3.53 13.87
N ILE A 3 -25.81 -4.40 13.31
CA ILE A 3 -25.35 -4.25 11.92
C ILE A 3 -26.51 -4.41 10.94
N ASN A 4 -26.66 -3.43 10.04
CA ASN A 4 -27.52 -3.56 8.88
C ASN A 4 -26.82 -4.41 7.80
N SER A 5 -27.22 -5.67 7.66
CA SER A 5 -26.63 -6.60 6.69
C SER A 5 -26.89 -6.19 5.23
N VAL A 6 -27.99 -5.50 4.95
CA VAL A 6 -28.33 -4.98 3.61
C VAL A 6 -27.41 -3.81 3.27
N GLY A 7 -27.29 -2.85 4.19
CA GLY A 7 -26.39 -1.71 4.05
C GLY A 7 -24.93 -2.12 3.90
N LYS A 8 -24.43 -3.03 4.74
CA LYS A 8 -23.06 -3.58 4.65
C LYS A 8 -22.78 -4.24 3.30
N ARG A 9 -23.72 -5.04 2.78
CA ARG A 9 -23.58 -5.66 1.44
C ARG A 9 -23.52 -4.61 0.34
N ASN A 10 -24.41 -3.61 0.38
CA ASN A 10 -24.39 -2.53 -0.59
C ASN A 10 -23.07 -1.72 -0.54
N ALA A 11 -22.57 -1.38 0.66
CA ALA A 11 -21.30 -0.68 0.83
C ALA A 11 -20.15 -1.43 0.16
N ASN A 12 -20.01 -2.73 0.43
CA ASN A 12 -18.99 -3.57 -0.21
C ASN A 12 -19.14 -3.57 -1.74
N ALA A 13 -20.36 -3.72 -2.26
CA ALA A 13 -20.62 -3.69 -3.69
C ALA A 13 -20.21 -2.36 -4.34
N GLN A 14 -20.55 -1.21 -3.72
CA GLN A 14 -20.16 0.11 -4.24
C GLN A 14 -18.64 0.31 -4.20
N ILE A 15 -17.97 -0.14 -3.13
CA ILE A 15 -16.51 -0.11 -3.03
C ILE A 15 -15.89 -0.98 -4.14
N SER A 16 -16.37 -2.22 -4.31
CA SER A 16 -15.95 -3.13 -5.38
C SER A 16 -16.21 -2.56 -6.77
N ASN A 17 -17.25 -1.76 -6.97
CA ASN A 17 -17.56 -1.09 -8.24
C ASN A 17 -16.80 0.24 -8.42
N GLY A 18 -16.20 0.80 -7.36
CA GLY A 18 -15.41 2.03 -7.43
C GLY A 18 -16.22 3.30 -7.24
N ASN A 19 -17.49 3.16 -6.83
CA ASN A 19 -18.38 4.26 -6.53
C ASN A 19 -18.08 4.80 -5.12
N VAL A 20 -16.88 5.34 -4.94
CA VAL A 20 -16.39 5.87 -3.66
C VAL A 20 -15.96 7.31 -3.83
N ASP A 21 -16.41 8.18 -2.93
CA ASP A 21 -15.90 9.53 -2.77
C ASP A 21 -14.78 9.52 -1.71
N MET A 22 -13.59 9.95 -2.13
CA MET A 22 -12.36 9.85 -1.35
C MET A 22 -11.96 11.15 -0.64
N GLY A 23 -12.43 12.30 -1.13
CA GLY A 23 -11.91 13.61 -0.74
C GLY A 23 -12.94 14.57 -0.17
N SER A 24 -14.23 14.35 -0.44
CA SER A 24 -15.28 15.23 0.05
C SER A 24 -15.51 15.05 1.54
N GLY A 25 -15.70 16.16 2.24
CA GLY A 25 -16.19 16.15 3.63
C GLY A 25 -17.55 15.45 3.73
N TRP A 26 -17.77 14.70 4.80
CA TRP A 26 -19.02 13.99 5.00
C TRP A 26 -20.06 14.86 5.70
N SER A 27 -21.25 14.93 5.12
CA SER A 27 -22.46 15.44 5.76
C SER A 27 -23.70 14.70 5.25
N PHE A 28 -24.68 14.52 6.14
CA PHE A 28 -25.95 13.87 5.82
C PHE A 28 -27.09 14.67 6.44
N SER A 29 -27.92 15.25 5.59
CA SER A 29 -29.07 16.09 5.96
C SER A 29 -30.39 15.34 5.80
N ALA A 30 -31.47 15.90 6.35
CA ALA A 30 -32.82 15.40 6.12
C ALA A 30 -33.20 15.37 4.63
N SER A 31 -32.68 16.33 3.85
CA SER A 31 -32.86 16.39 2.40
C SER A 31 -32.18 15.23 1.69
N ASP A 32 -30.94 14.89 2.07
CA ASP A 32 -30.22 13.72 1.53
C ASP A 32 -31.01 12.42 1.79
N GLY A 33 -31.57 12.29 3.00
CA GLY A 33 -32.43 11.16 3.34
C GLY A 33 -33.71 11.10 2.50
N ASN A 34 -34.39 12.23 2.28
CA ASN A 34 -35.58 12.30 1.43
C ASN A 34 -35.26 11.93 -0.02
N ALA A 35 -34.12 12.37 -0.55
CA ALA A 35 -33.70 12.05 -1.91
C ALA A 35 -33.47 10.55 -2.12
N ILE A 36 -32.93 9.86 -1.11
CA ILE A 36 -32.76 8.39 -1.16
C ILE A 36 -34.12 7.70 -1.13
N LEU A 37 -34.98 8.10 -0.19
CA LEU A 37 -36.28 7.50 0.09
C LEU A 37 -37.28 7.67 -1.08
N GLY A 38 -37.21 8.80 -1.78
CA GLY A 38 -38.06 9.14 -2.92
C GLY A 38 -39.53 9.36 -2.55
N GLU A 39 -40.33 9.76 -3.54
CA GLU A 39 -41.76 10.07 -3.34
C GLU A 39 -42.58 8.85 -2.88
N ASN A 40 -42.22 7.66 -3.35
CA ASN A 40 -42.91 6.40 -3.02
C ASN A 40 -42.51 5.81 -1.66
N LYS A 41 -41.62 6.48 -0.89
CA LYS A 41 -41.10 6.00 0.39
C LYS A 41 -40.53 4.58 0.34
N ASP A 42 -39.57 4.36 -0.56
CA ASP A 42 -38.92 3.06 -0.71
C ASP A 42 -37.88 2.81 0.41
N TRP A 43 -38.34 2.23 1.51
CA TRP A 43 -37.51 1.88 2.66
C TRP A 43 -36.45 0.81 2.35
N ASN A 44 -36.70 -0.07 1.37
CA ASN A 44 -35.70 -1.05 0.92
C ASN A 44 -34.53 -0.37 0.22
N LYS A 45 -34.79 0.67 -0.56
CA LYS A 45 -33.75 1.52 -1.15
C LYS A 45 -33.04 2.35 -0.09
N TYR A 46 -33.78 2.87 0.89
CA TYR A 46 -33.25 3.66 1.99
C TYR A 46 -32.26 2.83 2.84
N ALA A 47 -32.65 1.63 3.26
CA ALA A 47 -31.84 0.72 4.07
C ALA A 47 -30.45 0.43 3.50
N LYS A 48 -30.27 0.50 2.18
CA LYS A 48 -28.98 0.21 1.52
C LYS A 48 -27.87 1.22 1.85
N TRP A 49 -28.19 2.38 2.44
CA TRP A 49 -27.22 3.47 2.64
C TRP A 49 -26.79 3.68 4.11
N PHE A 50 -27.20 2.78 5.00
CA PHE A 50 -27.01 2.89 6.45
C PHE A 50 -26.31 1.65 7.01
N LEU A 51 -25.32 1.83 7.89
CA LEU A 51 -24.52 0.70 8.40
C LEU A 51 -25.17 -0.02 9.58
N ALA A 52 -26.11 0.62 10.28
CA ALA A 52 -26.77 0.04 11.43
C ALA A 52 -28.29 0.21 11.41
N ILE A 53 -28.97 -0.64 12.17
CA ILE A 53 -30.39 -0.55 12.45
C ILE A 53 -30.65 -0.42 13.95
N ASN A 54 -31.74 0.25 14.29
CA ASN A 54 -32.26 0.38 15.64
C ASN A 54 -33.63 -0.30 15.73
N SER A 55 -33.67 -1.44 16.42
CA SER A 55 -34.88 -2.26 16.59
C SER A 55 -35.97 -1.61 17.45
N ASP A 56 -35.66 -0.52 18.16
CA ASP A 56 -36.63 0.21 18.98
C ASP A 56 -37.62 1.03 18.12
N TYR A 57 -37.32 1.19 16.83
CA TYR A 57 -38.14 1.93 15.88
C TYR A 57 -38.60 1.03 14.73
N SER A 58 -39.77 1.33 14.17
CA SER A 58 -40.35 0.59 13.04
C SER A 58 -39.51 0.75 11.77
N GLU A 59 -39.43 -0.29 10.94
CA GLU A 59 -38.63 -0.32 9.70
C GLU A 59 -39.06 0.73 8.66
N ASP A 60 -40.28 1.29 8.79
CA ASP A 60 -40.82 2.38 7.97
C ASP A 60 -40.57 3.78 8.58
N THR A 61 -39.53 3.91 9.42
CA THR A 61 -39.11 5.17 10.02
C THR A 61 -37.63 5.44 9.77
N LYS A 62 -37.22 6.72 9.79
CA LYS A 62 -35.81 7.07 9.55
C LYS A 62 -34.93 6.75 10.74
N GLU A 63 -35.51 6.82 11.94
CA GLU A 63 -34.93 6.53 13.24
C GLU A 63 -34.48 5.08 13.37
N HIS A 64 -35.12 4.17 12.60
CA HIS A 64 -34.69 2.79 12.47
C HIS A 64 -33.31 2.65 11.83
N TYR A 65 -32.85 3.60 11.02
CA TYR A 65 -31.60 3.48 10.27
C TYR A 65 -30.51 4.43 10.78
N GLY A 66 -29.44 3.85 11.29
CA GLY A 66 -28.29 4.57 11.85
C GLY A 66 -27.06 4.53 10.94
N TYR A 67 -26.15 5.48 11.15
CA TYR A 67 -24.86 5.56 10.47
C TYR A 67 -24.96 5.58 8.92
N PRO A 68 -25.49 6.67 8.33
CA PRO A 68 -25.45 6.83 6.89
C PRO A 68 -23.99 6.89 6.43
N PHE A 69 -23.67 6.12 5.38
CA PHE A 69 -22.30 6.04 4.84
C PHE A 69 -22.18 6.52 3.40
N GLY A 70 -23.31 6.79 2.74
CA GLY A 70 -23.31 7.17 1.34
C GLY A 70 -24.59 7.86 0.90
N LYS A 71 -24.49 8.54 -0.23
CA LYS A 71 -25.58 9.24 -0.92
C LYS A 71 -25.23 9.37 -2.40
N ASN A 72 -26.22 9.68 -3.23
CA ASN A 72 -26.05 9.89 -4.68
C ASN A 72 -25.29 8.75 -5.38
N GLY A 73 -25.53 7.50 -4.95
CA GLY A 73 -24.88 6.33 -5.55
C GLY A 73 -23.43 6.10 -5.13
N LYS A 74 -22.87 6.91 -4.20
CA LYS A 74 -21.47 6.79 -3.75
C LYS A 74 -21.35 6.51 -2.25
N VAL A 75 -20.37 5.70 -1.89
CA VAL A 75 -19.88 5.54 -0.51
C VAL A 75 -18.87 6.63 -0.23
N TYR A 76 -18.94 7.29 0.92
CA TYR A 76 -17.99 8.36 1.27
C TYR A 76 -16.98 7.83 2.28
N ARG A 77 -15.68 7.92 1.96
CA ARG A 77 -14.60 7.49 2.87
C ARG A 77 -14.66 8.24 4.20
N SER A 78 -14.88 9.55 4.15
CA SER A 78 -15.08 10.41 5.32
C SER A 78 -16.28 9.99 6.17
N ALA A 79 -17.33 9.42 5.56
CA ALA A 79 -18.47 8.88 6.30
C ALA A 79 -18.09 7.63 7.08
N ILE A 80 -17.37 6.69 6.46
CA ILE A 80 -16.93 5.45 7.12
C ILE A 80 -15.99 5.77 8.30
N ILE A 81 -15.10 6.77 8.17
CA ILE A 81 -14.26 7.26 9.28
C ILE A 81 -15.13 7.81 10.42
N ALA A 82 -16.10 8.67 10.10
CA ALA A 82 -17.00 9.23 11.09
C ALA A 82 -17.87 8.16 11.78
N ILE A 83 -18.23 7.09 11.07
CA ILE A 83 -18.93 5.93 11.65
C ILE A 83 -18.02 5.19 12.61
N LYS A 84 -16.80 4.84 12.18
CA LYS A 84 -15.80 4.15 13.01
C LYS A 84 -15.53 4.91 14.31
N GLN A 85 -15.36 6.23 14.24
CA GLN A 85 -15.14 7.08 15.43
C GLN A 85 -16.34 7.08 16.36
N ARG A 86 -17.55 7.27 15.83
CA ARG A 86 -18.78 7.34 16.63
C ARG A 86 -19.15 6.00 17.26
N SER A 87 -19.03 4.90 16.52
CA SER A 87 -19.32 3.56 17.05
C SER A 87 -18.33 3.16 18.14
N ALA A 88 -17.06 3.57 18.03
CA ALA A 88 -16.09 3.38 19.12
C ALA A 88 -16.49 4.17 20.38
N ALA A 89 -16.89 5.44 20.23
CA ALA A 89 -17.33 6.28 21.34
C ALA A 89 -18.60 5.75 22.03
N GLN A 90 -19.48 5.08 21.28
CA GLN A 90 -20.73 4.50 21.78
C GLN A 90 -20.56 3.04 22.25
N GLY A 91 -19.35 2.46 22.18
CA GLY A 91 -19.09 1.08 22.59
C GLY A 91 -19.67 0.02 21.64
N GLU A 92 -20.06 0.38 20.43
CA GLU A 92 -20.68 -0.50 19.43
C GLU A 92 -19.61 -1.26 18.61
N GLN A 93 -19.02 -2.29 19.22
CA GLN A 93 -17.85 -3.01 18.67
C GLN A 93 -18.11 -3.67 17.31
N ASP A 94 -19.29 -4.24 17.09
CA ASP A 94 -19.64 -4.89 15.82
C ASP A 94 -19.70 -3.88 14.66
N ILE A 95 -20.28 -2.71 14.91
CA ILE A 95 -20.37 -1.61 13.93
C ILE A 95 -18.99 -1.02 13.67
N TYR A 96 -18.17 -0.86 14.72
CA TYR A 96 -16.77 -0.46 14.60
C TYR A 96 -15.98 -1.41 13.70
N GLY A 97 -16.07 -2.72 13.95
CA GLY A 97 -15.40 -3.73 13.14
C GLY A 97 -15.86 -3.71 11.68
N ALA A 98 -17.16 -3.56 11.44
CA ALA A 98 -17.70 -3.43 10.09
C ALA A 98 -17.19 -2.18 9.37
N ALA A 99 -17.16 -1.02 10.04
CA ALA A 99 -16.65 0.23 9.49
C ALA A 99 -15.14 0.14 9.22
N SER A 100 -14.36 -0.48 10.10
CA SER A 100 -12.93 -0.68 9.90
C SER A 100 -12.65 -1.52 8.65
N ASN A 101 -13.35 -2.65 8.48
CA ASN A 101 -13.19 -3.50 7.29
C ASN A 101 -13.57 -2.77 5.99
N LEU A 102 -14.61 -1.93 6.00
CA LEU A 102 -15.01 -1.13 4.83
C LEU A 102 -13.95 -0.06 4.50
N LEU A 103 -13.39 0.59 5.52
CA LEU A 103 -12.32 1.57 5.33
C LEU A 103 -11.07 0.91 4.73
N ASP A 104 -10.68 -0.26 5.26
CA ASP A 104 -9.58 -1.04 4.72
C ASP A 104 -9.82 -1.46 3.27
N ALA A 105 -11.06 -1.83 2.92
CA ALA A 105 -11.41 -2.17 1.54
C ALA A 105 -11.35 -0.96 0.58
N ILE A 106 -11.77 0.23 1.04
CA ILE A 106 -11.65 1.49 0.31
C ILE A 106 -10.18 1.83 0.06
N ASP A 107 -9.37 1.76 1.12
CA ASP A 107 -7.95 2.13 1.06
C ASP A 107 -7.13 1.09 0.27
N LYS A 108 -7.48 -0.21 0.35
CA LYS A 108 -6.85 -1.27 -0.44
C LYS A 108 -7.12 -1.15 -1.94
N LYS A 109 -8.28 -0.63 -2.34
CA LYS A 109 -8.62 -0.47 -3.77
C LYS A 109 -7.90 0.71 -4.43
N ARG A 110 -7.60 1.77 -3.67
CA ARG A 110 -6.66 2.84 -4.09
C ARG A 110 -5.26 2.27 -4.40
N ASN A 111 -4.87 1.24 -3.66
CA ASN A 111 -3.49 0.82 -3.46
C ASN A 111 -2.97 -0.28 -4.41
N MET A 112 -3.68 -0.65 -5.49
CA MET A 112 -3.14 -1.63 -6.46
C MET A 112 -2.13 -1.02 -7.45
N ALA A 113 -2.17 0.29 -7.69
CA ALA A 113 -1.21 1.00 -8.55
C ALA A 113 -0.33 2.00 -7.78
N SER A 114 -0.84 2.65 -6.72
CA SER A 114 -0.10 3.66 -5.94
C SER A 114 0.71 3.13 -4.75
N CYS A 115 0.80 1.81 -4.56
CA CYS A 115 1.59 1.19 -3.48
C CYS A 115 2.69 0.27 -3.95
N MET A 116 2.96 0.29 -5.26
CA MET A 116 4.07 -0.44 -5.83
C MET A 116 5.35 0.32 -5.51
N GLU A 117 6.05 -0.15 -4.49
CA GLU A 117 7.39 0.26 -4.14
C GLU A 117 8.39 -0.55 -4.98
N LYS A 118 9.46 0.08 -5.47
CA LYS A 118 10.59 -0.60 -6.13
C LYS A 118 11.83 -0.49 -5.25
N ARG A 119 12.61 -1.56 -5.15
CA ARG A 119 13.90 -1.57 -4.47
C ARG A 119 14.92 -2.32 -5.30
N SER A 120 16.13 -1.80 -5.34
CA SER A 120 17.24 -2.41 -6.05
C SER A 120 18.33 -2.79 -5.06
N PHE A 121 18.94 -3.95 -5.26
CA PHE A 121 20.08 -4.42 -4.51
C PHE A 121 21.19 -4.72 -5.49
N SER A 122 22.40 -4.28 -5.15
CA SER A 122 23.59 -4.80 -5.82
C SER A 122 23.77 -6.25 -5.39
N CYS A 123 23.69 -7.18 -6.34
CA CYS A 123 23.89 -8.59 -6.10
C CYS A 123 24.78 -9.18 -7.19
N GLU A 124 25.37 -10.36 -6.97
CA GLU A 124 26.01 -11.09 -8.05
C GLU A 124 24.92 -11.73 -8.93
N PHE A 125 24.38 -10.97 -9.89
CA PHE A 125 23.50 -11.51 -10.90
C PHE A 125 24.33 -12.04 -12.06
N ARG A 126 24.24 -13.35 -12.32
CA ARG A 126 25.13 -14.05 -13.24
C ARG A 126 24.37 -14.99 -14.15
N THR A 127 25.00 -15.32 -15.26
CA THR A 127 24.58 -16.40 -16.14
C THR A 127 25.16 -17.74 -15.72
N THR A 128 24.34 -18.79 -15.77
CA THR A 128 24.81 -20.19 -15.68
C THR A 128 25.33 -20.68 -17.04
N GLU A 129 26.00 -21.82 -17.05
CA GLU A 129 26.47 -22.50 -18.28
C GLU A 129 25.31 -22.84 -19.22
N GLU A 130 24.11 -23.08 -18.67
CA GLU A 130 22.87 -23.38 -19.39
C GLU A 130 22.17 -22.11 -19.93
N GLY A 131 22.77 -20.93 -19.78
CA GLY A 131 22.20 -19.67 -20.24
C GLY A 131 21.04 -19.12 -19.38
N CYS A 132 20.83 -19.70 -18.19
CA CYS A 132 19.88 -19.17 -17.21
C CYS A 132 20.49 -17.96 -16.50
N LEU A 133 19.65 -17.05 -16.01
CA LEU A 133 20.08 -15.94 -15.16
C LEU A 133 19.75 -16.27 -13.70
N GLU A 134 20.67 -16.07 -12.77
CA GLU A 134 20.43 -16.31 -11.34
C GLU A 134 21.08 -15.27 -10.42
N GLY A 135 20.46 -15.06 -9.26
CA GLY A 135 20.98 -14.20 -8.19
C GLY A 135 19.91 -13.87 -7.14
N HIS A 136 20.18 -12.88 -6.28
CA HIS A 136 19.27 -12.46 -5.23
C HIS A 136 18.68 -11.08 -5.54
N ALA A 137 17.35 -10.99 -5.69
CA ALA A 137 16.68 -9.70 -5.93
C ALA A 137 16.54 -8.85 -4.66
N ALA A 138 16.61 -9.47 -3.49
CA ALA A 138 16.59 -8.80 -2.19
C ALA A 138 17.52 -9.54 -1.23
N ILE A 139 18.19 -8.82 -0.34
CA ILE A 139 19.03 -9.37 0.72
C ILE A 139 18.41 -9.05 2.09
N PHE A 140 18.31 -10.05 2.96
CA PHE A 140 17.75 -9.89 4.29
C PHE A 140 18.70 -9.20 5.25
N ASN A 141 18.12 -8.44 6.18
CA ASN A 141 18.80 -7.71 7.24
C ASN A 141 19.87 -6.70 6.74
N ALA A 142 19.96 -6.48 5.43
CA ALA A 142 20.78 -5.45 4.84
C ALA A 142 20.09 -4.11 5.04
N GLU A 143 20.70 -3.25 5.83
CA GLU A 143 20.20 -1.91 6.08
C GLU A 143 20.52 -1.00 4.88
N THR A 144 19.48 -0.42 4.30
CA THR A 144 19.58 0.45 3.12
C THR A 144 19.05 1.83 3.46
N ARG A 145 19.80 2.88 3.13
CA ARG A 145 19.37 4.27 3.32
C ARG A 145 18.33 4.65 2.27
N ILE A 146 17.10 4.92 2.69
CA ILE A 146 16.00 5.39 1.82
C ILE A 146 15.70 6.85 2.18
N GLY A 147 16.47 7.75 1.56
CA GLY A 147 16.38 9.20 1.79
C GLY A 147 16.69 9.58 3.24
N ILE A 148 15.67 9.58 4.08
CA ILE A 148 15.65 10.07 5.46
C ILE A 148 15.50 8.98 6.52
N PHE A 149 15.15 7.76 6.12
CA PHE A 149 15.02 6.60 7.01
C PHE A 149 15.89 5.46 6.50
N ASN A 150 16.18 4.50 7.37
CA ASN A 150 16.84 3.26 6.99
C ASN A 150 15.78 2.18 6.84
N GLU A 151 15.95 1.29 5.87
CA GLU A 151 15.04 0.19 5.61
C GLU A 151 15.79 -1.14 5.64
N THR A 152 15.14 -2.17 6.19
CA THR A 152 15.64 -3.53 6.11
C THR A 152 14.53 -4.49 5.73
N ILE A 153 14.87 -5.53 4.97
CA ILE A 153 13.95 -6.60 4.62
C ILE A 153 14.20 -7.74 5.61
N LEU A 154 13.16 -8.13 6.34
CA LEU A 154 13.27 -9.15 7.37
C LEU A 154 13.07 -10.54 6.77
N PRO A 155 13.74 -11.58 7.29
CA PRO A 155 13.47 -12.97 6.92
C PRO A 155 11.97 -13.29 7.06
N GLY A 156 11.42 -13.97 6.07
CA GLY A 156 9.99 -14.26 6.01
C GLY A 156 9.16 -13.24 5.19
N ALA A 157 9.78 -12.15 4.71
CA ALA A 157 9.08 -11.11 3.95
C ALA A 157 8.42 -11.63 2.67
N PHE A 158 9.01 -12.64 2.04
CA PHE A 158 8.59 -13.20 0.76
C PHE A 158 8.00 -14.61 0.87
N SER A 159 7.92 -15.24 2.05
CA SER A 159 7.48 -16.63 2.18
C SER A 159 6.13 -16.93 1.50
N ASN A 160 5.20 -15.95 1.52
CA ASN A 160 3.96 -16.05 0.75
C ASN A 160 4.08 -15.44 -0.65
N ALA A 161 4.91 -14.40 -0.80
CA ALA A 161 5.02 -13.60 -2.02
C ALA A 161 5.65 -14.37 -3.20
N VAL A 162 6.47 -15.40 -2.93
CA VAL A 162 7.02 -16.28 -3.98
C VAL A 162 5.92 -17.04 -4.76
N ASN A 163 4.72 -17.17 -4.19
CA ASN A 163 3.55 -17.80 -4.81
C ASN A 163 2.64 -16.80 -5.56
N ASP A 164 2.94 -15.50 -5.53
CA ASP A 164 2.21 -14.49 -6.30
C ASP A 164 2.35 -14.73 -7.82
N ASP A 165 1.59 -14.01 -8.65
CA ASP A 165 1.80 -14.03 -10.11
C ASP A 165 2.92 -13.07 -10.51
N VAL A 166 4.17 -13.54 -10.51
CA VAL A 166 5.36 -12.71 -10.66
C VAL A 166 5.96 -12.85 -12.06
N ARG A 167 6.32 -11.72 -12.64
CA ARG A 167 7.04 -11.64 -13.92
C ARG A 167 8.50 -11.28 -13.67
N ALA A 168 9.38 -11.89 -14.45
CA ALA A 168 10.72 -11.39 -14.64
C ALA A 168 10.71 -10.42 -15.82
N LEU A 169 10.99 -9.15 -15.58
CA LEU A 169 11.01 -8.09 -16.60
C LEU A 169 12.42 -7.54 -16.76
N PHE A 170 12.68 -6.76 -17.81
CA PHE A 170 13.86 -5.92 -17.87
C PHE A 170 13.50 -4.48 -17.53
N ASN A 171 14.24 -3.83 -16.62
CA ASN A 171 13.97 -2.44 -16.20
C ASN A 171 12.53 -2.17 -15.71
N HIS A 172 11.83 -3.19 -15.17
CA HIS A 172 10.41 -3.13 -14.84
C HIS A 172 9.48 -2.74 -16.01
N ASP A 173 9.93 -2.90 -17.26
CA ASP A 173 9.13 -2.62 -18.44
C ASP A 173 8.27 -3.86 -18.77
N PRO A 174 6.92 -3.77 -18.68
CA PRO A 174 6.04 -4.88 -19.00
C PRO A 174 6.10 -5.31 -20.47
N ASN A 175 6.72 -4.52 -21.36
CA ASN A 175 6.94 -4.88 -22.76
C ASN A 175 8.12 -5.83 -22.96
N ILE A 176 9.02 -5.97 -21.97
CA ILE A 176 10.23 -6.80 -22.06
C ILE A 176 10.17 -7.89 -20.99
N VAL A 177 9.51 -8.99 -21.33
CA VAL A 177 9.30 -10.14 -20.43
C VAL A 177 10.40 -11.18 -20.61
N LEU A 178 11.12 -11.49 -19.53
CA LEU A 178 12.16 -12.51 -19.48
C LEU A 178 11.67 -13.84 -18.88
N GLY A 179 10.57 -13.83 -18.12
CA GLY A 179 10.04 -15.06 -17.54
C GLY A 179 8.81 -14.82 -16.66
N ARG A 180 8.17 -15.92 -16.24
CA ARG A 180 7.01 -15.86 -15.32
C ARG A 180 6.93 -17.15 -14.51
N ASN A 181 6.68 -17.03 -13.22
CA ASN A 181 6.71 -18.19 -12.32
C ASN A 181 5.61 -19.21 -12.64
N ARG A 182 4.40 -18.73 -12.96
CA ARG A 182 3.28 -19.58 -13.39
C ARG A 182 3.53 -20.33 -14.70
N SER A 183 4.44 -19.83 -15.54
CA SER A 183 4.80 -20.47 -16.81
C SER A 183 6.03 -21.39 -16.68
N GLY A 184 6.62 -21.50 -15.48
CA GLY A 184 7.82 -22.32 -15.24
C GLY A 184 9.13 -21.71 -15.75
N THR A 185 9.10 -20.50 -16.33
CA THR A 185 10.29 -19.80 -16.87
C THR A 185 10.91 -18.81 -15.89
N LEU A 186 10.37 -18.73 -14.69
CA LEU A 186 10.95 -18.03 -13.54
C LEU A 186 10.79 -18.91 -12.31
N GLN A 187 11.85 -19.07 -11.53
CA GLN A 187 11.83 -19.74 -10.24
C GLN A 187 12.17 -18.70 -9.17
N LEU A 188 11.36 -18.68 -8.12
CA LEU A 188 11.52 -17.80 -6.97
C LEU A 188 11.62 -18.67 -5.72
N ASN A 189 12.59 -18.38 -4.87
CA ASN A 189 12.71 -19.03 -3.58
C ASN A 189 13.18 -18.03 -2.53
N GLU A 190 12.63 -18.15 -1.33
CA GLU A 190 13.18 -17.46 -0.16
C GLU A 190 14.23 -18.39 0.49
N ASP A 191 15.47 -17.92 0.62
CA ASP A 191 16.53 -18.65 1.29
C ASP A 191 17.06 -17.87 2.52
N SER A 192 18.11 -18.37 3.16
CA SER A 192 18.69 -17.72 4.34
C SER A 192 19.34 -16.36 4.05
N LYS A 193 19.63 -16.05 2.78
CA LYS A 193 20.20 -14.77 2.35
C LYS A 193 19.13 -13.77 1.94
N GLY A 194 18.07 -14.21 1.27
CA GLY A 194 17.05 -13.32 0.73
C GLY A 194 16.13 -13.95 -0.32
N LEU A 195 15.70 -13.14 -1.29
CA LEU A 195 14.86 -13.59 -2.41
C LEU A 195 15.74 -14.06 -3.56
N TYR A 196 15.95 -15.38 -3.67
CA TYR A 196 16.62 -16.00 -4.80
C TYR A 196 15.71 -16.05 -6.03
N VAL A 197 16.30 -15.75 -7.18
CA VAL A 197 15.62 -15.68 -8.48
C VAL A 197 16.43 -16.46 -9.50
N LYS A 198 15.78 -17.33 -10.27
CA LYS A 198 16.34 -17.99 -11.45
C LYS A 198 15.41 -17.81 -12.66
N ILE A 199 15.91 -17.23 -13.73
CA ILE A 199 15.15 -16.88 -14.93
C ILE A 199 15.65 -17.72 -16.11
N PHE A 200 14.69 -18.26 -16.88
CA PHE A 200 14.92 -18.96 -18.13
C PHE A 200 14.47 -18.03 -19.26
N PRO A 201 15.36 -17.14 -19.75
CA PRO A 201 14.98 -16.13 -20.73
C PRO A 201 14.50 -16.77 -22.04
N PRO A 202 13.50 -16.19 -22.72
CA PRO A 202 13.03 -16.71 -24.00
C PRO A 202 14.11 -16.52 -25.08
N ASP A 203 14.10 -17.36 -26.12
CA ASP A 203 15.03 -17.24 -27.24
C ASP A 203 14.63 -16.13 -28.24
N THR A 204 14.55 -14.90 -27.73
CA THR A 204 14.28 -13.69 -28.51
C THR A 204 15.54 -12.84 -28.62
N GLN A 205 15.61 -11.98 -29.64
CA GLN A 205 16.78 -11.12 -29.83
C GLN A 205 17.05 -10.25 -28.60
N ILE A 206 16.01 -9.56 -28.09
CA ILE A 206 16.13 -8.68 -26.92
C ILE A 206 16.65 -9.44 -25.70
N ALA A 207 16.13 -10.65 -25.43
CA ALA A 207 16.58 -11.45 -24.30
C ALA A 207 18.03 -11.94 -24.45
N ARG A 208 18.44 -12.36 -25.66
CA ARG A 208 19.84 -12.73 -25.94
C ARG A 208 20.81 -11.57 -25.76
N ASP A 209 20.40 -10.36 -26.15
CA ASP A 209 21.19 -9.14 -25.97
C ASP A 209 21.34 -8.80 -24.49
N ILE A 210 20.26 -8.88 -23.71
CA ILE A 210 20.29 -8.69 -22.24
C ILE A 210 21.20 -9.73 -21.57
N VAL A 211 21.07 -11.02 -21.92
CA VAL A 211 21.92 -12.09 -21.40
C VAL A 211 23.39 -11.83 -21.73
N THR A 212 23.69 -11.33 -22.94
CA THR A 212 25.04 -10.94 -23.35
C THR A 212 25.57 -9.79 -22.49
N SER A 213 24.78 -8.74 -22.27
CA SER A 213 25.16 -7.62 -21.39
C SER A 213 25.39 -8.06 -19.95
N ILE A 214 24.59 -9.00 -19.43
CA ILE A 214 24.82 -9.57 -18.09
C ILE A 214 26.12 -10.38 -18.06
N LYS A 215 26.38 -11.24 -19.06
CA LYS A 215 27.63 -12.02 -19.19
C LYS A 215 28.88 -11.14 -19.20
N ARG A 216 28.79 -9.98 -19.85
CA ARG A 216 29.88 -8.99 -19.94
C ARG A 216 30.05 -8.18 -18.66
N GLY A 217 29.08 -8.22 -17.74
CA GLY A 217 29.05 -7.41 -16.52
C GLY A 217 28.50 -6.00 -16.72
N ASP A 218 27.95 -5.68 -17.90
CA ASP A 218 27.33 -4.39 -18.19
C ASP A 218 26.03 -4.21 -17.37
N ILE A 219 25.37 -5.33 -17.03
CA ILE A 219 24.21 -5.39 -16.13
C ILE A 219 24.52 -6.41 -15.04
N SER A 220 24.61 -5.96 -13.80
CA SER A 220 24.92 -6.84 -12.65
C SER A 220 23.89 -6.77 -11.53
N GLN A 221 22.88 -5.90 -11.63
CA GLN A 221 22.01 -5.59 -10.51
C GLN A 221 20.58 -6.06 -10.71
N MET A 222 19.90 -6.31 -9.59
CA MET A 222 18.50 -6.75 -9.56
C MET A 222 17.63 -5.79 -8.76
N SER A 223 16.38 -5.72 -9.18
CA SER A 223 15.34 -4.95 -8.53
C SER A 223 14.09 -5.78 -8.40
N PHE A 224 13.20 -5.39 -7.49
CA PHE A 224 11.90 -6.00 -7.33
C PHE A 224 10.85 -4.95 -6.99
N ALA A 225 9.65 -5.16 -7.52
CA ALA A 225 8.49 -4.31 -7.29
C ALA A 225 7.49 -5.02 -6.39
N PHE A 226 7.06 -4.36 -5.32
CA PHE A 226 6.22 -4.95 -4.29
C PHE A 226 5.29 -3.93 -3.65
N SER A 227 4.32 -4.40 -2.88
CA SER A 227 3.55 -3.56 -1.95
C SER A 227 3.52 -4.20 -0.58
N ILE A 228 3.50 -3.39 0.47
CA ILE A 228 3.37 -3.87 1.85
C ILE A 228 1.96 -4.43 2.08
N LEU A 229 1.88 -5.66 2.58
CA LEU A 229 0.61 -6.24 3.04
C LEU A 229 0.24 -5.67 4.42
N SER A 230 -1.03 -5.71 4.80
CA SER A 230 -1.48 -5.21 6.11
C SER A 230 -0.69 -5.86 7.27
N GLY A 231 -0.17 -5.04 8.19
CA GLY A 231 0.73 -5.46 9.26
C GLY A 231 2.11 -5.95 8.80
N GLY A 232 2.45 -5.74 7.53
CA GLY A 232 3.66 -6.19 6.86
C GLY A 232 4.87 -5.28 7.01
N GLU A 233 4.79 -4.24 7.84
CA GLU A 233 5.92 -3.39 8.20
C GLU A 233 5.95 -3.12 9.71
N VAL A 234 7.12 -2.71 10.19
CA VAL A 234 7.34 -2.15 11.53
C VAL A 234 8.21 -0.92 11.41
N TRP A 235 8.02 0.03 12.32
CA TRP A 235 8.84 1.22 12.42
C TRP A 235 9.44 1.29 13.82
N ASP A 236 10.76 1.37 13.87
CA ASP A 236 11.52 1.75 15.06
C ASP A 236 11.90 3.23 14.94
N LEU A 237 11.37 4.03 15.85
CA LEU A 237 11.58 5.48 15.92
C LEU A 237 12.49 5.85 17.09
N THR A 238 13.10 4.87 17.76
CA THR A 238 13.85 5.11 19.01
C THR A 238 15.26 5.65 18.79
N GLY A 239 15.81 5.48 17.57
CA GLY A 239 17.14 5.94 17.15
C GLY A 239 17.13 7.30 16.42
N ASP A 240 18.33 7.80 16.13
CA ASP A 240 18.54 9.08 15.42
C ASP A 240 17.98 9.09 14.00
N VAL A 241 17.92 7.90 13.39
CA VAL A 241 17.31 7.66 12.08
C VAL A 241 16.19 6.65 12.25
N PRO A 242 14.95 6.94 11.79
CA PRO A 242 13.88 5.95 11.77
C PRO A 242 14.28 4.71 10.98
N LEU A 243 14.01 3.53 11.53
CA LEU A 243 14.27 2.24 10.88
C LEU A 243 12.94 1.55 10.53
N ARG A 244 12.76 1.26 9.24
CA ARG A 244 11.61 0.51 8.71
C ARG A 244 12.00 -0.95 8.48
N GLY A 245 11.29 -1.87 9.11
CA GLY A 245 11.44 -3.31 8.87
C GLY A 245 10.30 -3.85 8.01
N ILE A 246 10.62 -4.42 6.84
CA ILE A 246 9.64 -5.06 5.94
C ILE A 246 9.47 -6.53 6.32
N LYS A 247 8.25 -6.92 6.71
CA LYS A 247 7.89 -8.27 7.18
C LYS A 247 7.02 -9.08 6.23
N LYS A 248 6.17 -8.43 5.43
CA LYS A 248 5.23 -9.12 4.53
C LYS A 248 4.92 -8.25 3.32
N VAL A 249 5.16 -8.79 2.14
CA VAL A 249 4.90 -8.09 0.88
C VAL A 249 4.02 -8.90 -0.05
N LYS A 250 3.40 -8.22 -1.01
CA LYS A 250 2.93 -8.79 -2.27
C LYS A 250 3.95 -8.45 -3.34
N LEU A 251 4.42 -9.44 -4.07
CA LEU A 251 5.43 -9.29 -5.12
C LEU A 251 4.76 -9.18 -6.50
N TYR A 252 5.21 -8.22 -7.31
CA TYR A 252 4.66 -7.99 -8.66
C TYR A 252 5.64 -8.42 -9.75
N ASP A 253 6.89 -7.97 -9.64
CA ASP A 253 7.93 -8.33 -10.59
C ASP A 253 9.32 -8.34 -9.93
N VAL A 254 10.23 -9.04 -10.58
CA VAL A 254 11.68 -8.99 -10.35
C VAL A 254 12.33 -8.63 -11.68
N SER A 255 13.37 -7.80 -11.66
CA SER A 255 13.95 -7.26 -12.89
C SER A 255 15.46 -7.09 -12.79
N PRO A 256 16.24 -7.57 -13.78
CA PRO A 256 17.57 -7.03 -14.03
C PRO A 256 17.42 -5.56 -14.42
N VAL A 257 18.25 -4.70 -13.83
CA VAL A 257 18.18 -3.26 -14.03
C VAL A 257 19.53 -2.69 -14.43
N THR A 258 19.51 -1.74 -15.37
CA THR A 258 20.72 -1.00 -15.78
C THR A 258 21.09 0.09 -14.78
N PHE A 259 20.08 0.69 -14.15
CA PHE A 259 20.25 1.68 -13.11
C PHE A 259 19.43 1.25 -11.90
N PRO A 260 20.06 0.98 -10.74
CA PRO A 260 19.31 0.70 -9.53
C PRO A 260 18.48 1.92 -9.15
N ALA A 261 17.31 1.66 -8.57
CA ALA A 261 16.72 2.66 -7.71
C ALA A 261 17.66 2.85 -6.51
N TYR A 262 18.30 4.02 -6.44
CA TYR A 262 19.06 4.56 -5.31
C TYR A 262 20.55 4.20 -5.19
N GLU A 263 21.39 4.79 -6.03
CA GLU A 263 22.66 5.36 -5.54
C GLU A 263 22.40 6.86 -5.24
N ASN A 264 22.39 7.23 -3.96
CA ASN A 264 22.43 8.60 -3.44
C ASN A 264 21.57 9.66 -4.16
N THR A 265 20.31 9.84 -3.73
CA THR A 265 19.54 11.02 -4.15
C THR A 265 19.70 12.15 -3.14
N ASP A 266 20.64 13.07 -3.42
CA ASP A 266 20.85 14.37 -2.77
C ASP A 266 19.57 15.22 -2.63
N VAL A 267 18.50 14.87 -3.35
CA VAL A 267 17.20 15.55 -3.32
C VAL A 267 16.50 15.41 -1.95
N ALA A 268 16.69 14.28 -1.25
CA ALA A 268 16.17 14.11 0.11
C ALA A 268 16.95 14.93 1.16
N VAL A 269 18.21 15.26 0.86
CA VAL A 269 19.07 16.05 1.74
C VAL A 269 18.67 17.53 1.67
N ARG A 270 18.36 18.06 0.48
CA ARG A 270 17.87 19.44 0.34
C ARG A 270 16.57 19.70 1.09
N SER A 271 15.63 18.76 1.11
CA SER A 271 14.38 18.93 1.86
C SER A 271 14.57 18.80 3.37
N LEU A 272 15.56 18.04 3.83
CA LEU A 272 15.94 17.95 5.25
C LEU A 272 16.72 19.17 5.73
N ASP A 273 17.60 19.73 4.89
CA ASP A 273 18.33 20.97 5.19
C ASP A 273 17.40 22.18 5.21
N VAL A 274 16.42 22.24 4.29
CA VAL A 274 15.34 23.24 4.33
C VAL A 274 14.46 23.03 5.56
N PHE A 275 14.13 21.79 5.94
CA PHE A 275 13.36 21.53 7.18
C PHE A 275 14.12 21.93 8.44
N ARG A 276 15.43 21.61 8.53
CA ARG A 276 16.30 22.08 9.61
C ARG A 276 16.33 23.61 9.63
N ALA A 277 16.52 24.27 8.49
CA ALA A 277 16.58 25.73 8.42
C ALA A 277 15.24 26.41 8.74
N GLU A 278 14.10 25.83 8.37
CA GLU A 278 12.76 26.41 8.57
C GLU A 278 12.18 26.13 9.97
N ASN A 279 12.50 24.98 10.59
CA ASN A 279 11.90 24.58 11.88
C ASN A 279 12.80 24.81 13.10
N ILE A 280 14.06 25.24 12.93
CA ILE A 280 14.91 25.67 14.06
C ILE A 280 14.30 26.87 14.81
N ASN A 281 13.44 27.67 14.16
CA ASN A 281 12.81 28.83 14.78
C ASN A 281 11.49 28.53 15.52
N GLU A 282 10.90 27.34 15.35
CA GLU A 282 9.61 26.95 15.97
C GLU A 282 9.74 25.83 17.01
N ILE A 283 10.90 25.18 17.10
CA ILE A 283 11.19 24.19 18.14
C ILE A 283 11.60 24.94 19.41
N PRO A 284 10.87 24.82 20.54
CA PRO A 284 11.24 25.47 21.79
C PRO A 284 12.65 25.07 22.21
N ASP A 285 13.44 26.04 22.68
CA ASP A 285 14.78 25.77 23.19
C ASP A 285 14.70 24.75 24.34
N GLY A 286 15.48 23.66 24.24
CA GLY A 286 15.44 22.53 25.18
C GLY A 286 14.64 21.29 24.75
N THR A 287 14.01 21.28 23.56
CA THR A 287 13.34 20.07 23.04
C THR A 287 14.37 18.97 22.76
N GLU A 288 14.20 17.78 23.36
CA GLU A 288 15.17 16.69 23.20
C GLU A 288 15.24 16.21 21.74
N LYS A 289 16.44 15.85 21.27
CA LYS A 289 16.69 15.35 19.89
C LYS A 289 15.74 14.22 19.46
N ARG A 290 15.27 13.42 20.43
CA ARG A 290 14.36 12.29 20.22
C ARG A 290 12.95 12.73 19.81
N GLU A 291 12.46 13.82 20.39
CA GLU A 291 11.13 14.37 20.11
C GLU A 291 11.11 15.06 18.74
N VAL A 292 12.22 15.71 18.37
CA VAL A 292 12.45 16.24 17.02
C VAL A 292 12.49 15.12 15.98
N SER A 293 13.18 14.00 16.25
CA SER A 293 13.22 12.82 15.36
C SER A 293 11.82 12.22 15.15
N TYR A 294 11.01 12.15 16.21
CA TYR A 294 9.63 11.67 16.17
C TYR A 294 8.71 12.58 15.34
N LEU A 295 8.81 13.90 15.53
CA LEU A 295 8.03 14.89 14.76
C LEU A 295 8.40 14.88 13.28
N VAL A 296 9.69 14.74 12.96
CA VAL A 296 10.17 14.53 11.59
C VAL A 296 9.59 13.23 11.03
N GLY A 297 9.66 12.11 11.76
CA GLY A 297 9.07 10.83 11.34
C GLY A 297 7.56 10.93 11.03
N LEU A 298 6.80 11.65 11.85
CA LEU A 298 5.36 11.90 11.65
C LEU A 298 5.08 12.81 10.44
N ASP A 299 5.85 13.87 10.24
CA ASP A 299 5.67 14.76 9.09
C ASP A 299 6.09 14.09 7.79
N LEU A 300 7.04 13.17 7.82
CA LEU A 300 7.41 12.35 6.66
C LEU A 300 6.33 11.33 6.32
N LEU A 301 5.67 10.76 7.32
CA LEU A 301 4.44 9.98 7.11
C LEU A 301 3.36 10.86 6.43
N ARG A 302 3.18 12.11 6.89
CA ARG A 302 2.21 13.07 6.32
C ARG A 302 2.57 13.54 4.91
N ARG A 303 3.83 13.85 4.64
CA ARG A 303 4.31 14.29 3.31
C ARG A 303 4.32 13.15 2.32
N LYS A 304 4.61 11.92 2.74
CA LYS A 304 4.39 10.72 1.91
C LYS A 304 2.91 10.64 1.53
N ILE A 305 1.99 10.86 2.47
CA ILE A 305 0.55 10.94 2.18
C ILE A 305 0.21 12.08 1.17
N GLN A 306 0.79 13.27 1.31
CA GLN A 306 0.52 14.44 0.45
C GLN A 306 1.19 14.39 -0.94
N LEU A 307 2.39 13.81 -1.07
CA LEU A 307 3.08 13.67 -2.36
C LEU A 307 2.33 12.69 -3.28
N PHE A 308 1.61 11.72 -2.72
CA PHE A 308 0.68 10.84 -3.44
C PHE A 308 -0.68 11.48 -3.79
N GLU A 309 -0.85 12.79 -3.57
CA GLU A 309 -2.06 13.55 -3.95
C GLU A 309 -1.84 14.49 -5.15
N LYS A 310 -0.62 14.56 -5.70
CA LYS A 310 -0.26 15.50 -6.78
C LYS A 310 0.25 14.87 -8.08
N GLU A 311 0.19 13.55 -8.23
CA GLU A 311 0.40 12.84 -9.51
C GLU A 311 -0.82 11.99 -9.84
#